data_AF-A0A967MHV3-F1
#
_entry.id   AF-A0A967MHV3-F1
#
_cell.length_a   1.000
_cell.length_b   1.000
_cell.length_c   1.000
_cell.angle_alpha   90.00
_cell.angle_beta   90.00
_cell.angle_gamma   90.00
#
_symmetry.space_group_name_H-M   'P 1'
#
loop_
_entity.id
_entity.type
_entity.pdbx_description
1 polymer ?
#
loop_
_entity_poly.entity_id
_entity_poly.type
_entity_poly.pdbx_seq_one_letter_code
_entity_poly.pdbx_strand_id
1 'polypeptide(L)'
;IGRSLARYLGLNEPLAEAICLGHDVGHSPFGHTGEDALTPYVEGEWHHAAQSVRIFEVLEPLNLTGEVRDGIRAHSWKIDPPPTT
;
A
#
# COMPACT_ATOMS: atom_id res chain seq x y z
N ILE A 1 -0.59 -4.63 -14.86
CA ILE A 1 0.86 -4.69 -15.19
C ILE A 1 1.59 -5.64 -14.23
N GLY A 2 1.47 -5.45 -12.91
CA GLY A 2 2.12 -6.30 -11.90
C GLY A 2 1.93 -7.80 -12.13
N ARG A 3 0.69 -8.27 -12.36
CA ARG A 3 0.42 -9.68 -12.67
C ARG A 3 1.19 -10.22 -13.87
N SER A 4 1.24 -9.45 -14.95
CA SER A 4 1.94 -9.84 -16.17
C SER A 4 3.44 -9.98 -15.92
N LEU A 5 4.04 -9.05 -15.18
CA LEU A 5 5.45 -9.15 -14.79
C LEU A 5 5.69 -10.36 -13.89
N ALA A 6 4.84 -10.58 -12.88
CA ALA A 6 4.94 -11.73 -11.98
C ALA A 6 4.90 -13.06 -12.75
N ARG A 7 4.01 -13.17 -13.74
CA ARG A 7 3.94 -14.35 -14.62
C ARG A 7 5.25 -14.62 -15.34
N TYR A 8 5.83 -13.61 -15.99
CA TYR A 8 7.06 -13.77 -16.76
C TYR A 8 8.28 -14.06 -15.88
N LEU A 9 8.26 -13.64 -14.62
CA LEU A 9 9.32 -13.85 -13.65
C LEU A 9 9.12 -15.12 -12.80
N GLY A 10 8.03 -15.86 -12.99
CA GLY A 10 7.72 -17.05 -12.17
C GLY A 10 7.38 -16.72 -10.71
N LEU A 11 6.87 -15.51 -10.45
CA LEU A 11 6.45 -15.04 -9.13
C LEU A 11 4.96 -15.30 -8.89
N ASN A 12 4.50 -15.03 -7.66
CA ASN A 12 3.10 -15.19 -7.28
C ASN A 12 2.20 -14.15 -7.96
N GLU A 13 1.52 -14.56 -9.04
CA GLU A 13 0.65 -13.71 -9.86
C GLU A 13 -0.51 -13.06 -9.07
N PRO A 14 -1.35 -13.81 -8.31
CA PRO A 14 -2.43 -13.22 -7.51
C PRO A 14 -1.94 -12.23 -6.45
N LEU A 15 -0.82 -12.53 -5.78
CA LEU A 15 -0.27 -11.65 -4.75
C LEU A 15 0.17 -10.31 -5.36
N ALA A 16 0.91 -10.35 -6.47
CA ALA A 16 1.36 -9.15 -7.16
C ALA A 16 0.17 -8.32 -7.69
N GLU A 17 -0.87 -8.97 -8.21
CA GLU A 17 -2.09 -8.29 -8.65
C GLU A 17 -2.81 -7.60 -7.49
N ALA A 18 -2.99 -8.31 -6.37
CA ALA A 18 -3.67 -7.77 -5.19
C ALA A 18 -2.93 -6.55 -4.60
N ILE A 19 -1.60 -6.63 -4.49
CA ILE A 19 -0.79 -5.49 -4.01
C ILE A 19 -0.93 -4.30 -4.95
N CYS A 20 -0.77 -4.51 -6.27
CA CYS A 20 -0.91 -3.43 -7.25
C CYS A 20 -2.31 -2.80 -7.27
N LEU A 21 -3.37 -3.56 -6.98
CA LEU A 21 -4.72 -3.00 -6.91
C LEU A 21 -4.95 -2.19 -5.62
N GLY A 22 -4.31 -2.55 -4.52
CA GLY A 22 -4.50 -1.91 -3.22
C GLY A 22 -3.53 -0.76 -2.89
N HIS A 23 -2.42 -0.62 -3.62
CA HIS A 23 -1.29 0.23 -3.18
C HIS A 23 -1.64 1.71 -2.97
N ASP A 24 -2.47 2.28 -3.85
CA ASP A 24 -2.78 3.72 -3.89
C ASP A 24 -4.15 4.10 -3.31
N VAL A 25 -4.88 3.14 -2.72
CA VAL A 25 -6.23 3.39 -2.18
C VAL A 25 -6.22 4.41 -1.05
N GLY A 26 -5.10 4.55 -0.33
CA GLY A 26 -4.90 5.50 0.75
C GLY A 26 -4.40 6.89 0.34
N HIS A 27 -4.28 7.20 -0.95
CA HIS A 27 -3.88 8.54 -1.37
C HIS A 27 -4.89 9.59 -0.88
N SER A 28 -4.36 10.69 -0.35
CA SER A 28 -5.15 11.89 -0.14
C SER A 28 -5.60 12.49 -1.47
N PRO A 29 -6.66 13.32 -1.48
CA PRO A 29 -6.93 14.20 -2.61
C PRO A 29 -5.67 14.95 -3.03
N PHE A 30 -5.47 15.16 -4.33
CA PHE A 30 -4.27 15.82 -4.90
C PHE A 30 -2.94 15.06 -4.73
N GLY A 31 -2.95 13.75 -4.43
CA GLY A 31 -1.74 12.93 -4.32
C GLY A 31 -0.81 13.45 -3.23
N HIS A 32 0.51 13.42 -3.46
CA HIS A 32 1.51 13.83 -2.46
C HIS A 32 1.33 15.27 -1.95
N THR A 33 0.79 16.19 -2.77
CA THR A 33 0.48 17.55 -2.29
C THR A 33 -0.58 17.55 -1.19
N GLY A 34 -1.54 16.63 -1.28
CA GLY A 34 -2.52 16.42 -0.21
C GLY A 34 -1.89 15.80 1.03
N GLU A 35 -0.90 14.92 0.88
CA GLU A 35 -0.21 14.28 2.01
C GLU A 35 0.58 15.32 2.80
N ASP A 36 1.31 16.19 2.10
CA ASP A 36 2.02 17.33 2.69
C ASP A 36 1.05 18.28 3.40
N ALA A 37 -0.11 18.54 2.80
CA ALA A 37 -1.12 19.42 3.36
C ALA A 37 -1.83 18.82 4.60
N LEU A 38 -1.99 17.49 4.66
CA LEU A 38 -2.65 16.79 5.76
C LEU A 38 -1.70 16.44 6.91
N THR A 39 -0.40 16.30 6.65
CA THR A 39 0.62 15.93 7.64
C THR A 39 0.58 16.77 8.92
N PRO A 40 0.42 18.11 8.90
CA PRO A 40 0.33 18.91 10.13
C PRO A 40 -0.88 18.62 11.03
N TYR A 41 -1.87 17.87 10.53
CA TYR A 41 -3.13 17.58 11.21
C TYR A 41 -3.23 16.12 11.71
N VAL A 42 -2.19 15.32 11.52
CA VAL A 42 -2.11 13.94 12.01
C VAL A 42 -0.87 13.77 12.87
N GLU A 43 -0.86 12.75 13.71
CA GLU A 43 0.36 12.37 14.43
C GLU A 43 1.34 11.72 13.45
N GLY A 44 2.55 12.29 13.33
CA GLY A 44 3.55 11.83 12.38
C GLY A 44 3.39 12.45 10.98
N GLU A 45 3.67 11.66 9.95
CA GLU A 45 3.56 12.03 8.54
C GLU A 45 2.35 11.31 7.93
N TRP A 46 1.56 12.00 7.09
CA TRP A 46 0.58 11.28 6.28
C TRP A 46 1.32 10.51 5.19
N HIS A 47 1.15 9.18 5.17
CA HIS A 47 1.79 8.33 4.17
C HIS A 47 0.73 7.43 3.52
N HIS A 48 0.51 7.60 2.21
CA HIS A 48 -0.55 6.86 1.51
C HIS A 48 -0.48 5.36 1.69
N ALA A 49 0.72 4.75 1.67
CA ALA A 49 0.86 3.30 1.83
C ALA A 49 0.36 2.81 3.21
N ALA A 50 0.64 3.55 4.29
CA ALA A 50 0.14 3.23 5.62
C ALA A 50 -1.38 3.44 5.69
N GLN A 51 -1.88 4.49 5.02
CA GLN A 51 -3.30 4.75 4.93
C GLN A 51 -4.04 3.67 4.11
N SER A 52 -3.44 3.14 3.04
CA SER A 52 -3.99 2.03 2.24
C SER A 52 -4.19 0.79 3.11
N VAL A 53 -3.21 0.45 3.96
CA VAL A 53 -3.35 -0.64 4.94
C VAL A 53 -4.46 -0.33 5.95
N ARG A 54 -4.47 0.89 6.50
CA ARG A 54 -5.49 1.32 7.48
C ARG A 54 -6.91 1.24 6.91
N ILE A 55 -7.11 1.51 5.62
CA ILE A 55 -8.41 1.36 4.95
C ILE A 55 -8.85 -0.10 5.03
N PHE A 56 -8.01 -1.04 4.58
CA PHE A 56 -8.39 -2.46 4.51
C PHE A 56 -8.37 -3.22 5.85
N GLU A 57 -7.78 -2.64 6.89
CA GLU A 57 -7.77 -3.23 8.24
C GLU A 57 -8.86 -2.66 9.15
N VAL A 58 -9.18 -1.36 9.02
CA VAL A 58 -9.98 -0.65 10.04
C VAL A 58 -11.21 0.06 9.45
N LEU A 59 -11.08 0.75 8.31
CA LEU A 59 -12.19 1.56 7.77
C LEU A 59 -13.18 0.70 6.97
N GLU A 60 -12.65 -0.14 6.09
CA GLU A 60 -13.38 -1.07 5.22
C GLU A 60 -12.72 -2.45 5.33
N PRO A 61 -12.93 -3.18 6.44
CA PRO A 61 -12.20 -4.40 6.71
C PRO A 61 -12.53 -5.49 5.69
N LEU A 62 -11.54 -5.91 4.90
CA LEU A 62 -11.68 -6.95 3.88
C LEU A 62 -11.05 -8.30 4.28
N ASN A 63 -10.39 -8.36 5.44
CA ASN A 63 -9.69 -9.56 5.92
C ASN A 63 -8.67 -10.10 4.90
N LEU A 64 -7.88 -9.20 4.31
CA LEU A 64 -6.81 -9.55 3.37
C LEU A 64 -5.69 -10.33 4.07
N THR A 65 -4.96 -11.14 3.30
CA THR A 65 -3.81 -11.88 3.83
C THR A 65 -2.73 -10.93 4.35
N GLY A 66 -1.84 -11.44 5.21
CA GLY A 66 -0.73 -10.65 5.75
C GLY A 66 0.20 -10.14 4.64
N GLU A 67 0.49 -10.99 3.65
CA GLU A 67 1.38 -10.72 2.53
C GLU A 67 0.84 -9.60 1.63
N VAL A 68 -0.47 -9.54 1.40
CA VAL A 68 -1.08 -8.45 0.63
C VAL A 68 -0.92 -7.13 1.37
N ARG A 69 -1.19 -7.12 2.67
CA ARG A 69 -1.09 -5.89 3.50
C ARG A 69 0.34 -5.41 3.65
N ASP A 70 1.29 -6.31 3.88
CA ASP A 70 2.72 -5.96 3.95
C ASP A 70 3.25 -5.47 2.60
N GLY A 71 2.85 -6.12 1.50
CA GLY A 71 3.18 -5.65 0.15
C GLY A 71 2.59 -4.26 -0.15
N ILE A 72 1.36 -3.97 0.27
CA ILE A 72 0.76 -2.64 0.16
C ILE A 72 1.53 -1.62 1.00
N ARG A 73 1.92 -1.95 2.24
CA ARG A 73 2.72 -1.06 3.10
C ARG A 73 4.08 -0.73 2.46
N ALA A 74 4.74 -1.74 1.89
CA ALA A 74 6.13 -1.69 1.51
C ALA A 74 6.37 -1.56 -0.01
N HIS A 75 5.40 -1.05 -0.77
CA HIS A 75 5.59 -0.84 -2.21
C HIS A 75 6.33 0.46 -2.56
N SER A 76 6.31 1.46 -1.67
CA SER A 76 6.89 2.78 -1.89
C SER A 76 8.42 2.73 -1.86
N TRP A 77 9.10 3.77 -2.34
CA TRP A 77 10.55 3.86 -2.32
C TRP A 77 11.13 4.15 -0.92
N LYS A 78 10.31 4.70 -0.01
CA LYS A 78 10.66 5.01 1.38
C LYS A 78 10.08 3.90 2.27
N ILE A 79 10.89 2.91 2.62
CA ILE A 79 10.48 1.77 3.45
C ILE A 79 11.45 1.61 4.61
N ASP A 80 10.97 1.81 5.83
CA ASP A 80 11.67 1.42 7.06
C ASP A 80 10.62 1.02 8.11
N PRO A 81 10.63 -0.21 8.64
CA PRO A 81 11.49 -1.35 8.29
C PRO A 81 11.09 -2.01 6.95
N PRO A 82 11.98 -2.81 6.33
CA PRO A 82 11.70 -3.56 5.09
C PRO A 82 10.45 -4.45 5.20
N PRO A 83 9.90 -4.93 4.06
CA PRO A 83 8.85 -5.94 4.10
C PRO A 83 9.29 -7.17 4.90
N THR A 84 8.33 -7.76 5.60
CA THR A 84 8.48 -8.98 6.41
C THR A 84 8.41 -10.27 5.58
N THR A 85 7.92 -10.19 4.35
CA THR A 85 7.78 -11.29 3.39
C THR A 85 8.81 -11.25 2.28
#